data_AF-A0A6P1Z8T8-F1
#
_entry.id   AF-A0A6P1Z8T8-F1
#
_cell.length_a   1.000
_cell.length_b   1.000
_cell.length_c   1.000
_cell.angle_alpha   90.00
_cell.angle_beta   90.00
_cell.angle_gamma   90.00
#
_symmetry.space_group_name_H-M   'P 1'
#
loop_
_entity.id
_entity.type
_entity.pdbx_description
1 polymer ?
#
loop_
_entity_poly.entity_id
_entity_poly.type
_entity_poly.pdbx_seq_one_letter_code
_entity_poly.pdbx_strand_id
1 'polypeptide(L)'
;MSQAFDWTPGDTGAFSYPDCPTVVFPCQTLARRGVKVAKIIRHGCSLRTDYVERVLDQTEARLLMVASVDFATGAACGALARRPGT
;
A
#
# COMPACT_ATOMS: atom_id res chain seq x y z
N MET A 1 7.69 -2.61 -10.58
CA MET A 1 8.29 -2.11 -9.32
C MET A 1 8.25 -3.15 -8.21
N SER A 2 7.08 -3.59 -7.71
CA SER A 2 7.02 -4.57 -6.61
C SER A 2 7.55 -5.97 -6.95
N GLN A 3 7.45 -6.41 -8.20
CA GLN A 3 7.90 -7.76 -8.61
C GLN A 3 9.42 -7.94 -8.68
N ALA A 4 10.21 -6.86 -8.62
CA ALA A 4 11.67 -6.92 -8.66
C ALA A 4 12.30 -7.12 -7.27
N PHE A 5 11.48 -7.14 -6.22
CA PHE A 5 11.92 -7.42 -4.87
C PHE A 5 12.08 -8.93 -4.67
N ASP A 6 13.08 -9.34 -3.89
CA ASP A 6 13.37 -10.76 -3.63
C ASP A 6 12.38 -11.32 -2.60
N TRP A 7 11.20 -11.65 -3.11
CA TRP A 7 10.09 -12.19 -2.32
C TRP A 7 10.26 -13.67 -2.06
N THR A 8 9.97 -14.05 -0.82
CA THR A 8 9.82 -15.43 -0.37
C THR A 8 8.38 -15.68 0.10
N PRO A 9 7.86 -16.91 -0.02
CA PRO A 9 6.57 -17.25 0.55
C PRO A 9 6.50 -16.92 2.06
N GLY A 10 5.44 -16.25 2.49
CA GLY A 10 5.25 -15.81 3.87
C GLY A 10 5.59 -14.33 4.11
N ASP A 11 6.41 -13.72 3.25
CA ASP A 11 6.69 -12.28 3.28
C ASP A 11 5.40 -11.46 3.19
N THR A 12 5.41 -10.25 3.75
CA THR A 12 4.26 -9.34 3.68
C THR A 12 4.61 -8.07 2.93
N GLY A 13 3.73 -7.64 2.02
CA GLY A 13 3.74 -6.31 1.44
C GLY A 13 2.45 -5.56 1.77
N ALA A 14 2.56 -4.28 2.13
CA ALA A 14 1.45 -3.39 2.41
C ALA A 14 1.17 -2.49 1.20
N PHE A 15 -0.06 -2.50 0.71
CA PHE A 15 -0.48 -1.80 -0.51
C PHE A 15 -1.78 -1.05 -0.29
N SER A 16 -1.87 0.19 -0.79
CA SER A 16 -3.15 0.89 -0.85
C SER A 16 -4.17 0.11 -1.68
N TYR A 17 -5.42 0.10 -1.23
CA TYR A 17 -6.51 -0.62 -1.89
C TYR A 17 -7.87 0.09 -1.74
N PRO A 18 -8.68 0.20 -2.81
CA PRO A 18 -8.33 -0.07 -4.20
C PRO A 18 -7.25 0.90 -4.71
N ASP A 19 -6.57 0.53 -5.81
CA ASP A 19 -5.55 1.36 -6.48
C ASP A 19 -5.57 1.11 -8.00
N CYS A 20 -4.70 1.81 -8.73
CA CYS A 20 -4.50 1.63 -10.17
C CYS A 20 -4.27 0.15 -10.52
N PRO A 21 -4.84 -0.37 -11.63
CA PRO A 21 -4.64 -1.76 -12.04
C PRO A 21 -3.16 -2.18 -12.16
N THR A 22 -2.27 -1.24 -12.49
CA THR A 22 -0.83 -1.47 -12.58
C THR A 22 -0.17 -1.77 -11.23
N VAL A 23 -0.84 -1.47 -10.11
CA VAL A 23 -0.44 -1.83 -8.74
C VAL A 23 -1.19 -3.10 -8.32
N VAL A 24 -2.51 -3.16 -8.55
CA VAL A 24 -3.35 -4.27 -8.07
C VAL A 24 -2.98 -5.62 -8.70
N PHE A 25 -2.78 -5.69 -10.02
CA PHE A 25 -2.49 -6.97 -10.69
C PHE A 25 -1.14 -7.58 -10.31
N PRO A 26 -0.05 -6.80 -10.17
CA PRO A 26 1.19 -7.32 -9.58
C PRO A 26 1.00 -7.88 -8.17
N CYS A 27 0.24 -7.22 -7.30
CA CYS A 27 -0.02 -7.72 -5.94
C CYS A 27 -0.78 -9.04 -5.94
N GLN A 28 -1.75 -9.21 -6.84
CA GLN A 28 -2.44 -10.49 -7.02
C GLN A 28 -1.48 -11.60 -7.48
N THR A 29 -0.52 -11.27 -8.36
CA THR A 29 0.53 -12.21 -8.77
C THR A 29 1.43 -12.60 -7.60
N LEU A 30 1.82 -11.65 -6.74
CA LEU A 30 2.59 -11.92 -5.53
C LEU A 30 1.82 -12.81 -4.54
N ALA A 31 0.52 -12.56 -4.35
CA ALA A 31 -0.34 -13.39 -3.51
C ALA A 31 -0.37 -14.85 -3.98
N ARG A 32 -0.44 -15.09 -5.30
CA ARG A 32 -0.36 -16.45 -5.87
C ARG A 32 0.99 -17.14 -5.64
N ARG A 33 2.05 -16.38 -5.36
CA ARG A 33 3.39 -16.88 -5.01
C ARG A 33 3.60 -17.07 -3.50
N GLY A 34 2.56 -16.88 -2.69
CA GLY A 34 2.62 -17.05 -1.23
C GLY A 34 3.02 -15.81 -0.45
N VAL A 35 3.15 -14.65 -1.10
CA VAL A 35 3.36 -13.36 -0.40
C VAL A 35 2.02 -12.90 0.18
N LYS A 36 2.02 -12.50 1.46
CA LYS A 36 0.85 -11.90 2.11
C LYS A 36 0.69 -10.46 1.62
N VAL A 37 -0.52 -10.12 1.20
CA VAL A 37 -0.87 -8.77 0.74
C VAL A 37 -1.72 -8.10 1.81
N ALA A 38 -1.10 -7.22 2.59
CA ALA A 38 -1.79 -6.37 3.54
C ALA A 38 -2.40 -5.17 2.81
N LYS A 39 -3.72 -5.01 2.91
CA LYS A 39 -4.45 -3.94 2.20
C LYS A 39 -4.64 -2.74 3.11
N ILE A 40 -4.26 -1.57 2.65
CA ILE A 40 -4.53 -0.30 3.31
C ILE A 40 -5.78 0.30 2.69
N ILE A 41 -6.89 0.18 3.39
CA ILE A 41 -8.21 0.60 2.89
C ILE A 41 -8.33 2.12 3.00
N ARG A 42 -8.66 2.75 1.87
CA ARG A 42 -8.92 4.19 1.79
C ARG A 42 -10.32 4.52 2.34
N HIS A 43 -10.48 5.68 2.97
CA HIS A 43 -11.78 6.21 3.37
C HIS A 43 -11.94 7.64 2.85
N GLY A 44 -13.07 7.92 2.18
CA GLY A 44 -13.36 9.28 1.67
C GLY A 44 -12.36 9.77 0.62
N CYS A 45 -11.97 8.91 -0.33
CA CYS A 45 -11.07 9.20 -1.44
C CYS A 45 -9.60 9.50 -1.05
N SER A 46 -9.26 9.62 0.23
CA SER A 46 -7.90 9.91 0.68
C SER A 46 -7.31 8.76 1.50
N LEU A 47 -6.01 8.56 1.34
CA LEU A 47 -5.23 7.67 2.19
C LEU A 47 -4.61 8.50 3.33
N ARG A 48 -5.12 8.29 4.54
CA ARG A 48 -4.62 8.95 5.75
C ARG A 48 -3.45 8.19 6.37
N THR A 49 -2.55 8.91 7.01
CA THR A 49 -1.36 8.35 7.67
C THR A 49 -1.71 7.33 8.74
N ASP A 50 -2.75 7.56 9.54
CA ASP A 50 -3.15 6.66 10.63
C ASP A 50 -3.61 5.28 10.11
N TYR A 51 -4.13 5.19 8.88
CA TYR A 51 -4.47 3.91 8.27
C TYR A 51 -3.23 3.15 7.82
N VAL A 52 -2.21 3.87 7.34
CA VAL A 52 -0.92 3.28 6.98
C VAL A 52 -0.23 2.76 8.25
N GLU A 53 -0.11 3.60 9.28
CA GLU A 53 0.50 3.25 10.57
C GLU A 53 -0.15 2.01 11.17
N ARG A 54 -1.49 1.98 11.25
CA ARG A 54 -2.21 0.80 11.77
C ARG A 54 -1.89 -0.49 11.03
N VAL A 55 -1.75 -0.46 9.70
CA VAL A 55 -1.41 -1.67 8.93
C VAL A 55 0.05 -2.07 9.16
N LEU A 56 0.97 -1.11 9.25
CA LEU A 56 2.37 -1.38 9.55
C LEU A 56 2.54 -1.95 10.97
N ASP A 57 1.79 -1.45 11.96
CA ASP A 57 1.84 -1.96 13.34
C ASP A 57 1.29 -3.40 13.45
N GLN A 58 0.42 -3.80 12.52
CA GLN A 58 -0.22 -5.12 12.50
C GLN A 58 0.49 -6.13 11.63
N THR A 59 1.56 -5.74 10.93
CA THR A 59 2.22 -6.58 9.92
C THR A 59 3.73 -6.42 9.94
N GLU A 60 4.43 -7.50 9.59
CA GLU A 60 5.86 -7.42 9.28
C GLU A 60 6.06 -7.07 7.79
N ALA A 61 5.45 -5.96 7.36
CA ALA A 61 5.51 -5.54 5.96
C ALA A 61 6.94 -5.13 5.56
N ARG A 62 7.50 -5.83 4.57
CA ARG A 62 8.83 -5.54 4.00
C ARG A 62 8.79 -4.45 2.93
N LEU A 63 7.62 -4.15 2.40
CA LEU A 63 7.38 -3.10 1.41
C LEU A 63 6.07 -2.39 1.70
N LEU A 64 6.11 -1.06 1.75
CA LEU A 64 4.94 -0.20 1.68
C LEU A 64 4.86 0.42 0.28
N MET A 65 3.71 0.31 -0.38
CA MET A 65 3.45 0.95 -1.66
C MET A 65 2.12 1.68 -1.63
N VAL A 66 2.18 3.00 -1.82
CA VAL A 66 1.01 3.87 -1.87
C VAL A 66 1.12 4.81 -3.06
N ALA A 67 0.01 5.04 -3.77
CA ALA A 67 -0.01 6.05 -4.83
C ALA A 67 0.01 7.45 -4.21
N SER A 68 0.84 8.35 -4.74
CA SER A 68 0.91 9.75 -4.29
C SER A 68 -0.36 10.54 -4.64
N VAL A 69 -1.04 10.13 -5.70
CA VAL A 69 -2.34 10.64 -6.13
C VAL A 69 -3.23 9.43 -6.40
N ASP A 70 -4.46 9.47 -5.91
CA ASP A 70 -5.45 8.43 -6.14
C ASP A 70 -5.87 8.38 -7.61
N PHE A 71 -5.77 7.20 -8.22
CA PHE A 71 -6.07 7.02 -9.65
C PHE A 71 -7.54 7.30 -9.99
N ALA A 72 -8.48 6.96 -9.10
CA ALA A 72 -9.91 7.07 -9.38
C ALA A 72 -10.45 8.48 -9.10
N THR A 73 -9.87 9.17 -8.13
CA THR A 73 -10.44 10.41 -7.57
C THR A 73 -9.54 11.62 -7.73
N GLY A 74 -8.27 11.44 -8.09
CA GLY A 74 -7.29 12.53 -8.20
C GLY A 74 -6.87 13.13 -6.85
N ALA A 75 -7.32 12.57 -5.73
CA ALA A 75 -7.00 13.06 -4.40
C ALA A 75 -5.53 12.82 -4.06
N ALA A 76 -4.88 13.83 -3.48
CA ALA A 76 -3.52 13.68 -2.97
C ALA A 76 -3.47 12.72 -1.78
N CYS A 77 -2.39 11.96 -1.68
CA CYS A 77 -2.13 11.06 -0.56
C CYS A 77 -1.76 11.87 0.68
N GLY A 78 -2.65 11.86 1.68
CA GLY A 78 -2.43 12.53 2.95
C GLY A 78 -1.23 11.97 3.72
N ALA A 79 -0.88 10.70 3.51
CA ALA A 79 0.29 10.07 4.10
C ALA A 79 1.64 10.62 3.59
N LEU A 80 1.66 11.35 2.48
CA LEU A 80 2.86 12.01 1.95
C LEU A 80 2.94 13.50 2.29
N ALA A 81 1.87 14.08 2.84
CA ALA A 81 1.89 15.46 3.29
C ALA A 81 2.77 15.55 4.54
N ARG A 82 3.90 16.28 4.46
CA ARG A 82 4.72 16.61 5.63
C ARG A 82 3.82 17.16 6.73
N ARG A 83 3.98 16.69 7.97
CA ARG A 83 3.49 17.45 9.14
C ARG A 83 4.13 18.85 9.07
N PRO A 84 3.35 19.94 8.99
CA PRO A 84 3.90 21.23 9.33
C PRO A 84 4.22 21.19 10.83
N GLY A 85 5.51 21.25 11.18
CA GLY A 85 6.07 21.48 12.53
C GLY A 85 5.36 20.83 13.72
N THR A 86 5.92 19.75 14.24
CA THR A 86 5.85 19.42 15.68
C THR A 86 7.21 18.92 16.12
#